data_AF-A0A8H6BR23-F1
#
_entry.id   AF-A0A8H6BR23-F1
#
_cell.length_a   1.000
_cell.length_b   1.000
_cell.length_c   1.000
_cell.angle_alpha   90.00
_cell.angle_beta   90.00
_cell.angle_gamma   90.00
#
_symmetry.space_group_name_H-M   'P 1'
#
loop_
_entity.id
_entity.type
_entity.pdbx_description
1 polymer ?
#
loop_
_entity_poly.entity_id
_entity_poly.type
_entity_poly.pdbx_seq_one_letter_code
_entity_poly.pdbx_strand_id
1 'polypeptide(L)'
;MSSSYIQRLELEKLMSRDSLNHLPNTDNKHRNESRYSDPRVLNNSRICKSYLVGSCPYEMLRGTKENLGRCPRIHNKKYKIIYQAAKERGERMPRHDFELDYLRDLESFLDQCNRKAAQAEKRLQSTEEEKESVANITTQIDEYDTRIAVITQEIETLTDKGELEKAIDLAIKLKSYIFQRDKFATLYSTTLESMNQSAAQKLQICKVCGSFLSVLDNDKRLAYHFTGKLHLAYADMRATVDELKQKLRVKD
;
A
#
# COMPACT_ATOMS: atom_id res chain seq x y z
N MET A 1 14.41 26.92 -24.97
CA MET A 1 13.81 26.33 -26.17
C MET A 1 12.61 27.17 -26.59
N SER A 2 12.47 27.52 -27.87
CA SER A 2 11.39 28.40 -28.36
C SER A 2 10.01 27.73 -28.21
N SER A 3 8.98 28.51 -27.88
CA SER A 3 7.59 28.05 -27.76
C SER A 3 7.11 27.31 -29.02
N SER A 4 7.53 27.79 -30.20
CA SER A 4 7.25 27.17 -31.50
C SER A 4 7.83 25.75 -31.64
N TYR A 5 9.00 25.49 -31.04
CA TYR A 5 9.62 24.17 -31.06
C TYR A 5 8.87 23.16 -30.19
N ILE A 6 8.37 23.59 -29.03
CA ILE A 6 7.55 22.75 -28.14
C ILE A 6 6.21 22.44 -28.83
N GLN A 7 5.59 23.45 -29.46
CA GLN A 7 4.33 23.30 -30.18
C GLN A 7 4.47 22.37 -31.39
N ARG A 8 5.59 22.44 -32.13
CA ARG A 8 5.91 21.52 -33.22
C ARG A 8 6.12 20.08 -32.73
N LEU A 9 6.82 19.88 -31.61
CA LEU A 9 6.98 18.57 -30.98
C LEU A 9 5.66 17.97 -30.50
N GLU A 10 4.75 18.82 -30.02
CA GLU A 10 3.40 18.41 -29.61
C GLU A 10 2.55 18.04 -30.83
N LEU A 11 2.64 18.82 -31.91
CA LEU A 11 2.03 18.51 -33.21
C LEU A 11 2.59 17.22 -33.82
N GLU A 12 3.89 16.95 -33.73
CA GLU A 12 4.51 15.71 -34.20
C GLU A 12 4.14 14.49 -33.33
N LYS A 13 3.79 14.68 -32.06
CA LYS A 13 3.16 13.62 -31.25
C LYS A 13 1.70 13.39 -31.67
N LEU A 14 1.05 14.42 -32.20
CA LEU A 14 -0.32 14.43 -32.71
C LEU A 14 -0.41 14.16 -34.22
N MET A 15 0.69 13.92 -34.95
CA MET A 15 0.68 13.62 -36.39
C MET A 15 1.85 12.68 -36.70
N SER A 16 1.62 11.55 -37.39
CA SER A 16 2.73 10.67 -37.77
C SER A 16 3.73 11.45 -38.64
N ARG A 17 5.03 11.19 -38.48
CA ARG A 17 6.13 11.84 -39.23
C ARG A 17 5.91 11.89 -40.75
N ASP A 18 5.16 10.93 -41.30
CA ASP A 18 4.87 10.82 -42.74
C ASP A 18 3.82 11.82 -43.26
N SER A 19 3.12 12.56 -42.39
CA SER A 19 2.09 13.53 -42.81
C SER A 19 2.64 14.93 -43.16
N LEU A 20 3.96 15.16 -43.01
CA LEU A 20 4.60 16.47 -43.21
C LEU A 20 5.16 16.71 -44.62
N ASN A 21 5.18 15.69 -45.50
CA ASN A 21 5.76 15.80 -46.85
C ASN A 21 4.74 15.85 -48.00
N HIS A 22 3.43 15.88 -47.72
CA HIS A 22 2.41 16.05 -48.75
C HIS A 22 1.39 17.10 -48.31
N LEU A 23 1.46 18.29 -48.92
CA LEU A 23 0.35 19.24 -48.91
C LEU A 23 -0.83 18.59 -49.65
N PRO A 24 -1.99 18.35 -49.01
CA PRO A 24 -3.11 17.70 -49.66
C PRO A 24 -3.94 18.69 -50.46
N ASN A 25 -4.21 18.33 -51.71
CA ASN A 25 -5.21 18.92 -52.60
C ASN A 25 -6.61 18.85 -51.94
N THR A 26 -7.39 19.92 -52.02
CA THR A 26 -8.55 20.21 -51.14
C THR A 26 -9.82 19.41 -51.40
N ASP A 27 -9.84 18.53 -52.39
CA ASP A 27 -11.10 17.95 -52.89
C ASP A 27 -11.41 16.54 -52.35
N ASN A 28 -10.56 15.98 -51.48
CA ASN A 28 -10.68 14.59 -50.98
C ASN A 28 -10.84 14.45 -49.45
N LYS A 29 -11.30 15.50 -48.75
CA LYS A 29 -11.43 15.48 -47.28
C LYS A 29 -12.42 14.43 -46.75
N HIS A 30 -13.53 14.19 -47.45
CA HIS A 30 -14.62 13.36 -46.90
C HIS A 30 -14.38 11.84 -46.92
N ARG A 31 -13.43 11.31 -47.70
CA ARG A 31 -13.17 9.85 -47.75
C ARG A 31 -12.09 9.36 -46.78
N ASN A 32 -11.16 10.22 -46.34
CA ASN A 32 -10.03 9.81 -45.48
C ASN A 32 -10.22 10.10 -43.99
N GLU A 33 -11.15 10.98 -43.59
CA GLU A 33 -11.49 11.20 -42.17
C GLU A 33 -12.10 9.96 -41.50
N SER A 34 -12.76 9.10 -42.29
CA SER A 34 -13.49 7.93 -41.77
C SER A 34 -12.58 6.83 -41.21
N ARG A 35 -11.41 6.56 -41.82
CA ARG A 35 -10.53 5.46 -41.37
C ARG A 35 -9.81 5.75 -40.06
N TYR A 36 -9.57 7.03 -39.74
CA TYR A 36 -8.90 7.43 -38.51
C TYR A 36 -9.86 7.52 -37.31
N SER A 37 -11.16 7.41 -37.56
CA SER A 37 -12.23 7.49 -36.56
C SER A 37 -12.83 6.12 -36.24
N ASP A 38 -12.37 5.05 -36.91
CA ASP A 38 -12.86 3.68 -36.73
C ASP A 38 -12.25 3.05 -35.46
N PRO A 39 -13.08 2.64 -34.47
CA PRO A 39 -12.61 1.99 -33.24
C PRO A 39 -11.83 0.69 -33.46
N ARG A 40 -11.91 0.06 -34.65
CA ARG A 40 -11.18 -1.19 -34.99
C ARG A 40 -9.66 -1.05 -34.90
N VAL A 41 -9.12 0.15 -35.12
CA VAL A 41 -7.67 0.44 -35.00
C VAL A 41 -7.15 0.17 -33.58
N LEU A 42 -8.03 0.22 -32.57
CA LEU A 42 -7.69 0.01 -31.15
C LEU A 42 -7.44 -1.47 -30.80
N ASN A 43 -7.78 -2.41 -31.68
CA ASN A 43 -7.62 -3.84 -31.40
C ASN A 43 -6.14 -4.31 -31.37
N ASN A 44 -5.20 -3.50 -31.89
CA ASN A 44 -3.79 -3.87 -31.95
C ASN A 44 -3.20 -4.12 -30.55
N SER A 45 -2.62 -5.30 -30.33
CA SER A 45 -2.01 -5.72 -29.06
C SER A 45 -0.94 -4.74 -28.53
N ARG A 46 -0.21 -4.07 -29.43
CA ARG A 46 0.85 -3.11 -29.06
C ARG A 46 0.34 -1.82 -28.41
N ILE A 47 -0.93 -1.47 -28.58
CA ILE A 47 -1.52 -0.26 -27.99
C ILE A 47 -1.77 -0.49 -26.49
N CYS A 48 -1.50 0.49 -25.64
CA CYS A 48 -1.75 0.37 -24.21
C CYS A 48 -3.22 0.60 -23.87
N LYS A 49 -3.97 -0.47 -23.55
CA LYS A 49 -5.40 -0.38 -23.21
C LYS A 49 -5.62 0.41 -21.93
N SER A 50 -4.75 0.24 -20.95
CA SER A 50 -4.74 0.98 -19.69
C SER A 50 -4.58 2.50 -19.88
N TYR A 51 -3.86 2.92 -20.92
CA TYR A 51 -3.77 4.34 -21.29
C TYR A 51 -5.03 4.86 -22.01
N LEU A 52 -5.72 4.00 -22.78
CA LEU A 52 -6.96 4.35 -23.47
C LEU A 52 -8.10 4.54 -22.48
N VAL A 53 -8.30 3.57 -21.59
CA VAL A 53 -9.40 3.54 -20.62
C VAL A 53 -9.22 4.60 -19.54
N GLY A 54 -8.00 4.75 -19.02
CA GLY A 54 -7.71 5.64 -17.90
C GLY A 54 -6.27 6.11 -17.89
N SER A 55 -5.64 5.99 -16.73
CA SER A 55 -4.25 6.36 -16.50
C SER A 55 -3.39 5.11 -16.41
N CYS A 56 -2.42 4.98 -17.30
CA CYS A 56 -1.52 3.83 -17.31
C CYS A 56 -0.59 3.86 -16.08
N PRO A 57 -0.43 2.75 -15.34
CA PRO A 57 0.43 2.70 -14.15
C PRO A 57 1.87 3.13 -14.39
N TYR A 58 2.45 2.78 -15.55
CA TYR A 58 3.80 3.21 -15.94
C TYR A 58 3.95 4.73 -16.04
N GLU A 59 2.89 5.44 -16.42
CA GLU A 59 2.90 6.89 -16.53
C GLU A 59 2.65 7.57 -15.18
N MET A 60 1.75 6.98 -14.37
CA MET A 60 1.47 7.42 -13.00
C MET A 60 2.72 7.35 -12.12
N LEU A 61 3.49 6.26 -12.22
CA LEU A 61 4.70 6.05 -11.43
C LEU A 61 5.96 6.68 -12.03
N ARG A 62 5.86 7.34 -13.20
CA ARG A 62 7.01 7.97 -13.85
C ARG A 62 7.62 9.06 -12.97
N GLY A 63 8.94 9.00 -12.75
CA GLY A 63 9.66 9.96 -11.90
C GLY A 63 9.43 9.76 -10.39
N THR A 64 8.83 8.64 -9.99
CA THR A 64 8.80 8.20 -8.60
C THR A 64 9.90 7.18 -8.33
N LYS A 65 10.09 6.78 -7.07
CA LYS A 65 11.03 5.72 -6.68
C LYS A 65 10.72 4.37 -7.33
N GLU A 66 9.45 4.09 -7.64
CA GLU A 66 8.98 2.85 -8.28
C GLU A 66 8.88 2.98 -9.81
N ASN A 67 9.70 3.83 -10.43
CA ASN A 67 9.67 4.04 -11.88
C ASN A 67 10.23 2.84 -12.64
N LEU A 68 9.34 2.12 -13.34
CA LEU A 68 9.68 0.94 -14.16
C LEU A 68 10.14 1.30 -15.59
N GLY A 69 10.31 2.59 -15.89
CA GLY A 69 10.71 3.08 -17.20
C GLY A 69 9.53 3.38 -18.11
N ARG A 70 9.77 3.37 -19.43
CA ARG A 70 8.72 3.61 -20.44
C ARG A 70 7.78 2.40 -20.50
N CYS A 71 6.49 2.67 -20.72
CA CYS A 71 5.54 1.58 -20.93
C CYS A 71 5.98 0.72 -22.13
N PRO A 72 5.92 -0.62 -22.03
CA PRO A 72 6.22 -1.51 -23.15
C PRO A 72 5.17 -1.41 -24.28
N ARG A 73 3.99 -0.86 -23.97
CA ARG A 73 2.89 -0.65 -24.92
C ARG A 73 2.85 0.82 -25.35
N ILE A 74 2.32 1.06 -26.55
CA ILE A 74 2.29 2.38 -27.19
C ILE A 74 1.22 3.25 -26.50
N HIS A 75 1.65 4.39 -25.95
CA HIS A 75 0.77 5.47 -25.51
C HIS A 75 0.67 6.49 -26.64
N ASN A 76 -0.52 6.66 -27.22
CA ASN A 76 -0.76 7.69 -28.22
C ASN A 76 -2.08 8.40 -27.90
N LYS A 77 -2.03 9.73 -27.73
CA LYS A 77 -3.19 10.57 -27.42
C LYS A 77 -4.31 10.39 -28.45
N LYS A 78 -3.96 10.17 -29.72
CA LYS A 78 -4.94 9.96 -30.80
C LYS A 78 -5.87 8.77 -30.54
N TYR A 79 -5.31 7.64 -30.15
CA TYR A 79 -6.08 6.44 -29.86
C TYR A 79 -6.99 6.64 -28.64
N LYS A 80 -6.56 7.44 -27.66
CA LYS A 80 -7.38 7.79 -26.50
C LYS A 80 -8.61 8.61 -26.90
N ILE A 81 -8.45 9.59 -27.78
CA ILE A 81 -9.57 10.39 -28.32
C ILE A 81 -10.54 9.49 -29.10
N ILE A 82 -10.05 8.60 -29.95
CA ILE A 82 -10.89 7.65 -30.70
C ILE A 82 -11.69 6.75 -29.73
N TYR A 83 -11.03 6.22 -28.69
CA TYR A 83 -11.70 5.40 -27.68
C TYR A 83 -12.81 6.16 -26.94
N GLN A 84 -12.53 7.40 -26.52
CA GLN A 84 -13.50 8.25 -25.82
C GLN A 84 -14.70 8.58 -26.71
N ALA A 85 -14.45 9.04 -27.95
CA ALA A 85 -15.51 9.34 -28.91
C ALA A 85 -16.36 8.10 -29.25
N ALA A 86 -15.75 6.93 -29.34
CA ALA A 86 -16.47 5.69 -29.59
C ALA A 86 -17.32 5.26 -28.38
N LYS A 87 -16.81 5.47 -27.15
CA LYS A 87 -17.55 5.22 -25.90
C LYS A 87 -18.75 6.16 -25.75
N GLU A 88 -18.58 7.44 -26.07
CA GLU A 88 -19.66 8.45 -26.04
C GLU A 88 -20.75 8.17 -27.07
N ARG A 89 -20.37 7.71 -28.26
CA ARG A 89 -21.31 7.30 -29.32
C ARG A 89 -22.01 5.95 -29.05
N GLY A 90 -21.66 5.26 -27.96
CA GLY A 90 -22.19 3.93 -27.66
C GLY A 90 -21.78 2.86 -28.69
N GLU A 91 -20.72 3.09 -29.45
CA GLU A 91 -20.24 2.14 -30.45
C GLU A 91 -19.69 0.89 -29.75
N ARG A 92 -19.92 -0.30 -30.33
CA ARG A 92 -19.33 -1.53 -29.81
C ARG A 92 -17.82 -1.51 -30.02
N MET A 93 -17.07 -1.64 -28.94
CA MET A 93 -15.62 -1.78 -29.06
C MET A 93 -15.27 -3.13 -29.71
N PRO A 94 -14.12 -3.22 -30.41
CA PRO A 94 -13.68 -4.48 -31.03
C PRO A 94 -13.56 -5.63 -30.03
N ARG A 95 -13.28 -5.31 -28.76
CA ARG A 95 -13.30 -6.22 -27.63
C ARG A 95 -13.92 -5.52 -26.42
N HIS A 96 -14.73 -6.25 -25.66
CA HIS A 96 -15.35 -5.75 -24.41
C HIS A 96 -14.34 -5.69 -23.25
N ASP A 97 -13.16 -6.27 -23.44
CA ASP A 97 -12.22 -6.58 -22.35
C ASP A 97 -11.26 -5.43 -22.00
N PHE A 98 -11.37 -4.24 -22.62
CA PHE A 98 -10.40 -3.17 -22.35
C PHE A 98 -10.45 -2.67 -20.91
N GLU A 99 -11.63 -2.58 -20.31
CA GLU A 99 -11.80 -2.24 -18.89
C GLU A 99 -11.29 -3.37 -17.98
N LEU A 100 -11.45 -4.63 -18.40
CA LEU A 100 -10.93 -5.81 -17.69
C LEU A 100 -9.40 -5.89 -17.74
N ASP A 101 -8.80 -5.64 -18.91
CA ASP A 101 -7.35 -5.57 -19.10
C ASP A 101 -6.76 -4.45 -18.22
N TYR A 102 -7.45 -3.31 -18.15
CA TYR A 102 -7.02 -2.21 -17.29
C TYR A 102 -7.09 -2.58 -15.81
N LEU A 103 -8.18 -3.21 -15.37
CA LEU A 103 -8.34 -3.71 -14.00
C LEU A 103 -7.24 -4.72 -13.65
N ARG A 104 -6.97 -5.70 -14.52
CA ARG A 104 -5.91 -6.71 -14.31
C ARG A 104 -4.53 -6.07 -14.21
N ASP A 105 -4.23 -5.10 -15.07
CA ASP A 105 -2.97 -4.36 -15.00
C ASP A 105 -2.85 -3.65 -13.64
N LEU A 106 -3.88 -2.90 -13.22
CA LEU A 106 -3.89 -2.19 -11.93
C LEU A 106 -3.73 -3.13 -10.74
N GLU A 107 -4.48 -4.23 -10.70
CA GLU A 107 -4.39 -5.24 -9.65
C GLU A 107 -2.99 -5.84 -9.56
N SER A 108 -2.35 -6.14 -10.69
CA SER A 108 -0.97 -6.63 -10.69
C SER A 108 0.00 -5.63 -10.03
N PHE A 109 -0.15 -4.33 -10.27
CA PHE A 109 0.68 -3.31 -9.61
C PHE A 109 0.36 -3.18 -8.12
N LEU A 110 -0.92 -3.22 -7.75
CA LEU A 110 -1.35 -3.16 -6.35
C LEU A 110 -0.87 -4.38 -5.56
N ASP A 111 -0.96 -5.58 -6.14
CA ASP A 111 -0.50 -6.82 -5.51
C ASP A 111 1.01 -6.81 -5.30
N GLN A 112 1.78 -6.31 -6.26
CA GLN A 112 3.22 -6.11 -6.09
C GLN A 112 3.53 -5.12 -4.96
N CYS A 113 2.80 -4.02 -4.87
CA CYS A 113 2.93 -3.04 -3.79
C CYS A 113 2.57 -3.66 -2.43
N ASN A 114 1.44 -4.36 -2.35
CA ASN A 114 0.96 -5.01 -1.12
C ASN A 114 1.92 -6.10 -0.64
N ARG A 115 2.48 -6.92 -1.56
CA ARG A 115 3.48 -7.94 -1.22
C ARG A 115 4.76 -7.30 -0.66
N LYS A 116 5.25 -6.23 -1.29
CA LYS A 116 6.42 -5.48 -0.78
C LYS A 116 6.14 -4.86 0.58
N ALA A 117 4.96 -4.27 0.77
CA ALA A 117 4.53 -3.69 2.03
C ALA A 117 4.45 -4.75 3.14
N ALA A 118 3.82 -5.89 2.89
CA ALA A 118 3.71 -6.99 3.85
C ALA A 118 5.09 -7.58 4.21
N GLN A 119 5.98 -7.73 3.23
CA GLN A 119 7.34 -8.21 3.50
C GLN A 119 8.13 -7.20 4.35
N ALA A 120 7.99 -5.91 4.07
CA ALA A 120 8.62 -4.87 4.86
C ALA A 120 8.00 -4.79 6.28
N GLU A 121 6.70 -4.99 6.42
CA GLU A 121 5.99 -4.98 7.71
C GLU A 121 6.45 -6.16 8.57
N LYS A 122 6.60 -7.34 7.98
CA LYS A 122 7.18 -8.50 8.66
C LYS A 122 8.62 -8.26 9.14
N ARG A 123 9.40 -7.41 8.46
CA ARG A 123 10.75 -7.03 8.91
C ARG A 123 10.75 -6.01 10.05
N LEU A 124 9.67 -5.22 10.18
CA LEU A 124 9.51 -4.23 11.24
C LEU A 124 8.87 -4.82 12.49
N GLN A 125 8.03 -5.85 12.33
CA GLN A 125 7.48 -6.59 13.46
C GLN A 125 8.63 -7.19 14.27
N SER A 126 8.57 -7.00 15.59
CA SER A 126 9.44 -7.65 16.56
C SER A 126 9.56 -9.13 16.24
N THR A 127 10.78 -9.68 16.37
CA THR A 127 11.01 -11.10 16.11
C THR A 127 10.06 -11.92 16.96
N GLU A 128 9.64 -13.08 16.46
CA GLU A 128 8.74 -13.95 17.22
C GLU A 128 9.35 -14.33 18.58
N GLU A 129 10.68 -14.43 18.63
CA GLU A 129 11.49 -14.65 19.84
C GLU A 129 11.34 -13.51 20.87
N GLU A 130 11.31 -12.25 20.44
CA GLU A 130 11.10 -11.11 21.35
C GLU A 130 9.69 -11.13 21.93
N LYS A 131 8.68 -11.45 21.11
CA LYS A 131 7.29 -11.56 21.58
C LYS A 131 7.10 -12.72 22.53
N GLU A 132 7.70 -13.86 22.22
CA GLU A 132 7.67 -15.07 23.06
C GLU A 132 8.39 -14.82 24.40
N SER A 133 9.52 -14.12 24.39
CA SER A 133 10.22 -13.69 25.60
C SER A 133 9.34 -12.82 26.49
N VAL A 134 8.67 -11.80 25.92
CA VAL A 134 7.74 -10.94 26.66
C VAL A 134 6.56 -11.76 27.22
N ALA A 135 5.97 -12.65 26.42
CA ALA A 135 4.87 -13.50 26.85
C ALA A 135 5.28 -14.44 28.00
N ASN A 136 6.48 -15.02 27.94
CA ASN A 136 7.04 -15.85 29.01
C ASN A 136 7.25 -15.03 30.30
N ILE A 137 7.72 -13.79 30.20
CA ILE A 137 7.88 -12.94 31.38
C ILE A 137 6.51 -12.58 31.98
N THR A 138 5.52 -12.27 31.15
CA THR A 138 4.15 -11.97 31.60
C THR A 138 3.51 -13.17 32.29
N THR A 139 3.62 -14.38 31.72
CA THR A 139 3.10 -15.60 32.36
C THR A 139 3.78 -15.89 33.70
N GLN A 140 5.09 -15.64 33.83
CA GLN A 140 5.78 -15.76 35.11
C GLN A 140 5.24 -14.75 36.14
N ILE A 141 5.00 -13.49 35.76
CA ILE A 141 4.40 -12.49 36.65
C ILE A 141 3.02 -12.97 37.14
N ASP A 142 2.16 -13.43 36.23
CA ASP A 142 0.83 -13.93 36.56
C ASP A 142 0.88 -15.15 37.50
N GLU A 143 1.83 -16.06 37.30
CA GLU A 143 2.08 -17.20 38.21
C GLU A 143 2.50 -16.75 39.61
N TYR A 144 3.35 -15.73 39.74
CA TYR A 144 3.73 -15.22 41.06
C TYR A 144 2.58 -14.45 41.71
N ASP A 145 1.81 -13.66 40.97
CA ASP A 145 0.66 -12.93 41.51
C ASP A 145 -0.42 -13.88 42.04
N THR A 146 -0.70 -14.97 41.32
CA THR A 146 -1.62 -16.02 41.80
C THR A 146 -1.09 -16.72 43.05
N ARG A 147 0.20 -17.07 43.11
CA ARG A 147 0.81 -17.66 44.33
C ARG A 147 0.79 -16.70 45.51
N ILE A 148 1.10 -15.42 45.28
CA ILE A 148 1.07 -14.36 46.30
C ILE A 148 -0.35 -14.24 46.86
N ALA A 149 -1.38 -14.23 46.01
CA ALA A 149 -2.77 -14.15 46.45
C ALA A 149 -3.17 -15.36 47.33
N VAL A 150 -2.84 -16.59 46.89
CA VAL A 150 -3.15 -17.82 47.65
C VAL A 150 -2.47 -17.84 49.02
N ILE A 151 -1.17 -17.54 49.06
CA ILE A 151 -0.41 -17.54 50.33
C ILE A 151 -0.91 -16.43 51.27
N THR A 152 -1.28 -15.27 50.74
CA THR A 152 -1.84 -14.17 51.54
C THR A 152 -3.14 -14.60 52.23
N GLN A 153 -4.04 -15.26 51.49
CA GLN A 153 -5.29 -15.78 52.04
C GLN A 153 -5.04 -16.90 53.09
N GLU A 154 -4.03 -17.72 52.88
CA GLU A 154 -3.67 -18.78 53.84
C GLU A 154 -3.09 -18.21 55.14
N ILE A 155 -2.30 -17.14 55.06
CA ILE A 155 -1.80 -16.41 56.24
C ILE A 155 -2.97 -15.82 57.03
N GLU A 156 -3.95 -15.20 56.38
CA GLU A 156 -5.15 -14.67 57.04
C GLU A 156 -5.90 -15.78 57.78
N THR A 157 -6.12 -16.91 57.10
CA THR A 157 -6.83 -18.07 57.68
C THR A 157 -6.10 -18.68 58.89
N LEU A 158 -4.76 -18.78 58.84
CA LEU A 158 -3.97 -19.29 59.97
C LEU A 158 -3.92 -18.31 61.13
N THR A 159 -3.92 -17.01 60.83
CA THR A 159 -4.01 -15.94 61.84
C THR A 159 -5.33 -16.01 62.60
N ASP A 160 -6.45 -16.18 61.88
CA ASP A 160 -7.78 -16.35 62.48
C ASP A 160 -7.90 -17.60 63.36
N LYS A 161 -7.17 -18.67 63.00
CA LYS A 161 -7.10 -19.92 63.78
C LYS A 161 -6.15 -19.84 64.98
N GLY A 162 -5.36 -18.77 65.10
CA GLY A 162 -4.35 -18.60 66.16
C GLY A 162 -3.06 -19.39 65.97
N GLU A 163 -2.81 -19.97 64.79
CA GLU A 163 -1.57 -20.70 64.47
C GLU A 163 -0.46 -19.75 64.00
N LEU A 164 -0.01 -18.88 64.92
CA LEU A 164 0.90 -17.76 64.59
C LEU A 164 2.28 -18.19 64.07
N GLU A 165 2.86 -19.28 64.57
CA GLU A 165 4.18 -19.76 64.10
C GLU A 165 4.15 -20.11 62.61
N LYS A 166 3.13 -20.86 62.16
CA LYS A 166 2.99 -21.23 60.74
C LYS A 166 2.67 -20.03 59.86
N ALA A 167 1.88 -19.08 60.37
CA ALA A 167 1.58 -17.83 59.67
C ALA A 167 2.87 -17.00 59.44
N ILE A 168 3.77 -16.95 60.43
CA ILE A 168 5.06 -16.27 60.30
C ILE A 168 5.96 -16.95 59.25
N ASP A 169 6.04 -18.28 59.25
CA ASP A 169 6.82 -19.03 58.27
C ASP A 169 6.32 -18.80 56.82
N LEU A 170 5.00 -18.77 56.63
CA LEU A 170 4.40 -18.45 55.34
C LEU A 170 4.64 -16.99 54.94
N ALA A 171 4.61 -16.06 55.88
CA ALA A 171 4.91 -14.64 55.61
C ALA A 171 6.36 -14.43 55.13
N ILE A 172 7.32 -15.23 55.62
CA ILE A 172 8.70 -15.21 55.12
C ILE A 172 8.75 -15.71 53.66
N LYS A 173 8.03 -16.79 53.33
CA LYS A 173 7.91 -17.30 51.95
C LYS A 173 7.23 -16.28 51.03
N LEU A 174 6.17 -15.61 51.50
CA LEU A 174 5.47 -14.57 50.76
C LEU A 174 6.43 -13.44 50.34
N LYS A 175 7.30 -12.97 51.25
CA LYS A 175 8.32 -11.97 50.91
C LYS A 175 9.27 -12.45 49.80
N SER A 176 9.64 -13.73 49.80
CA SER A 176 10.45 -14.30 48.73
C SER A 176 9.72 -14.29 47.38
N TYR A 177 8.43 -14.63 47.35
CA TYR A 177 7.64 -14.59 46.12
C TYR A 177 7.42 -13.16 45.60
N ILE A 178 7.16 -12.20 46.48
CA ILE A 178 7.07 -10.77 46.12
C ILE A 178 8.39 -10.30 45.50
N PHE A 179 9.53 -10.65 46.09
CA PHE A 179 10.84 -10.31 45.55
C PHE A 179 11.08 -10.92 44.16
N GLN A 180 10.67 -12.18 43.94
CA GLN A 180 10.77 -12.81 42.63
C GLN A 180 9.86 -12.14 41.59
N ARG A 181 8.61 -11.82 41.95
CA ARG A 181 7.70 -11.06 41.09
C ARG A 181 8.30 -9.72 40.69
N ASP A 182 8.86 -8.96 41.63
CA ASP A 182 9.47 -7.65 41.36
C ASP A 182 10.67 -7.76 40.42
N LYS A 183 11.44 -8.85 40.53
CA LYS A 183 12.53 -9.16 39.59
C LYS A 183 12.00 -9.38 38.17
N PHE A 184 10.92 -10.14 38.01
CA PHE A 184 10.28 -10.35 36.70
C PHE A 184 9.63 -9.08 36.15
N ALA A 185 9.02 -8.24 37.00
CA ALA A 185 8.48 -6.94 36.59
C ALA A 185 9.57 -5.96 36.12
N THR A 186 10.73 -5.97 36.79
CA THR A 186 11.90 -5.20 36.37
C THR A 186 12.44 -5.71 35.03
N LEU A 187 12.57 -7.04 34.90
CA LEU A 187 12.99 -7.70 33.65
C LEU A 187 12.04 -7.34 32.49
N TYR A 188 10.72 -7.41 32.70
CA TYR A 188 9.71 -7.02 31.72
C TYR A 188 9.93 -5.58 31.22
N SER A 189 10.13 -4.65 32.15
CA SER A 189 10.34 -3.24 31.84
C SER A 189 11.61 -3.03 31.01
N THR A 190 12.72 -3.67 31.39
CA THR A 190 13.99 -3.61 30.64
C THR A 190 13.88 -4.24 29.25
N THR A 191 13.19 -5.38 29.14
CA THR A 191 12.95 -6.05 27.85
C THR A 191 12.11 -5.15 26.93
N LEU A 192 11.05 -4.52 27.44
CA LEU A 192 10.25 -3.58 26.66
C LEU A 192 11.05 -2.34 26.23
N GLU A 193 11.87 -1.77 27.12
CA GLU A 193 12.74 -0.64 26.76
C GLU A 193 13.75 -1.02 25.68
N SER A 194 14.35 -2.20 25.78
CA SER A 194 15.28 -2.72 24.77
C SER A 194 14.61 -2.91 23.41
N MET A 195 13.37 -3.43 23.39
CA MET A 195 12.58 -3.54 22.16
C MET A 195 12.33 -2.14 21.56
N ASN A 196 11.81 -1.21 22.35
CA ASN A 196 11.45 0.14 21.92
C ASN A 196 12.65 1.01 21.47
N GLN A 197 13.87 0.71 21.93
CA GLN A 197 15.08 1.45 21.54
C GLN A 197 15.59 1.08 20.14
N SER A 198 15.18 -0.04 19.57
CA SER A 198 15.57 -0.45 18.23
C SER A 198 15.01 0.52 17.19
N ALA A 199 15.89 1.25 16.50
CA ALA A 199 15.53 2.26 15.50
C ALA A 199 14.62 1.73 14.37
N ALA A 200 14.64 0.42 14.11
CA ALA A 200 13.74 -0.26 13.18
C ALA A 200 12.27 -0.19 13.62
N GLN A 201 11.94 -0.22 14.91
CA GLN A 201 10.56 -0.26 15.42
C GLN A 201 9.88 1.12 15.44
N LYS A 202 10.62 2.20 15.18
CA LYS A 202 10.08 3.57 15.10
C LYS A 202 9.54 3.92 13.71
N LEU A 203 9.73 3.02 12.74
CA LEU A 203 9.20 3.14 11.40
C LEU A 203 7.92 2.33 11.27
N GLN A 204 6.92 2.92 10.63
CA GLN A 204 5.69 2.28 10.20
C GLN A 204 5.63 2.26 8.67
N ILE A 205 4.83 1.39 8.08
CA ILE A 205 4.63 1.35 6.63
C ILE A 205 3.30 1.98 6.26
N CYS A 206 3.30 2.82 5.23
CA CYS A 206 2.06 3.32 4.64
C CYS A 206 1.29 2.16 4.00
N LYS A 207 0.04 1.94 4.44
CA LYS A 207 -0.87 0.95 3.85
C LYS A 207 -1.21 1.26 2.37
N VAL A 208 -1.06 2.51 1.94
CA VAL A 208 -1.31 2.92 0.55
C VAL A 208 -0.08 2.69 -0.31
N CYS A 209 1.03 3.39 -0.10
CA CYS A 209 2.16 3.32 -1.02
C CYS A 209 3.30 2.36 -0.60
N GLY A 210 3.14 1.65 0.52
CA GLY A 210 4.14 0.68 1.00
C GLY A 210 5.49 1.30 1.40
N SER A 211 5.57 2.63 1.53
CA SER A 211 6.80 3.33 1.91
C SER A 211 6.90 3.45 3.43
N PHE A 212 8.13 3.53 3.96
CA PHE A 212 8.39 3.76 5.38
C PHE A 212 8.05 5.20 5.78
N LEU A 213 7.43 5.35 6.95
CA LEU A 213 7.18 6.61 7.65
C LEU A 213 7.71 6.47 9.06
N SER A 214 8.27 7.54 9.62
CA SER A 214 8.59 7.56 11.04
C SER A 214 7.35 7.95 11.83
N VAL A 215 7.08 7.26 12.94
CA VAL A 215 6.02 7.65 13.90
C VAL A 215 6.37 8.98 14.60
N LEU A 216 7.67 9.30 14.69
CA LEU A 216 8.16 10.50 15.36
C LEU A 216 8.21 11.75 14.45
N ASP A 217 7.74 11.62 13.21
CA ASP A 217 7.75 12.75 12.27
C ASP A 217 6.62 13.74 12.56
N ASN A 218 6.88 15.02 12.30
CA ASN A 218 5.87 16.08 12.41
C ASN A 218 4.87 16.03 11.26
N ASP A 219 3.68 16.62 11.48
CA ASP A 219 2.59 16.65 10.51
C ASP A 219 2.99 17.27 9.17
N LYS A 220 3.89 18.26 9.17
CA LYS A 220 4.39 18.87 7.93
C LYS A 220 5.14 17.85 7.07
N ARG A 221 5.97 16.99 7.68
CA ARG A 221 6.70 15.93 6.97
C ARG A 221 5.76 14.84 6.49
N LEU A 222 4.77 14.47 7.30
CA LEU A 222 3.71 13.53 6.89
C LEU A 222 2.89 14.07 5.72
N ALA A 223 2.59 15.37 5.68
CA ALA A 223 1.89 16.00 4.58
C ALA A 223 2.65 15.88 3.24
N TYR A 224 3.98 16.03 3.24
CA TYR A 224 4.78 15.79 2.03
C TYR A 224 4.73 14.34 1.54
N HIS A 225 4.54 13.38 2.44
CA HIS A 225 4.31 11.99 2.06
C HIS A 225 2.95 11.82 1.37
N PHE A 226 1.87 12.31 1.98
CA PHE A 226 0.50 12.15 1.46
C PHE A 226 0.26 12.94 0.17
N THR A 227 0.89 14.10 0.01
CA THR A 227 0.88 14.90 -1.23
C THR A 227 1.92 14.43 -2.25
N GLY A 228 2.73 13.42 -1.90
CA GLY A 228 3.74 12.87 -2.76
C GLY A 228 3.13 12.12 -3.94
N LYS A 229 3.74 12.30 -5.12
CA LYS A 229 3.28 11.65 -6.37
C LYS A 229 3.11 10.14 -6.26
N LEU A 230 3.99 9.47 -5.51
CA LEU A 230 3.91 8.02 -5.30
C LEU A 230 2.67 7.62 -4.50
N HIS A 231 2.37 8.37 -3.43
CA HIS A 231 1.21 8.11 -2.59
C HIS A 231 -0.08 8.34 -3.36
N LEU A 232 -0.20 9.50 -4.01
CA LEU A 232 -1.35 9.86 -4.83
C LEU A 232 -1.57 8.84 -5.96
N ALA A 233 -0.50 8.41 -6.65
CA ALA A 233 -0.63 7.40 -7.70
C ALA A 233 -1.24 6.09 -7.21
N TYR A 234 -0.78 5.56 -6.07
CA TYR A 234 -1.33 4.33 -5.50
C TYR A 234 -2.71 4.50 -4.87
N ALA A 235 -3.04 5.69 -4.36
CA ALA A 235 -4.37 6.03 -3.89
C ALA A 235 -5.36 6.03 -5.07
N ASP A 236 -5.01 6.72 -6.15
CA ASP A 236 -5.81 6.79 -7.38
C ASP A 236 -6.00 5.41 -8.01
N MET A 237 -4.96 4.57 -8.04
CA MET A 237 -5.06 3.19 -8.54
C MET A 237 -6.05 2.36 -7.72
N ARG A 238 -6.00 2.42 -6.38
CA ARG A 238 -6.94 1.69 -5.52
C ARG A 238 -8.38 2.16 -5.72
N ALA A 239 -8.60 3.48 -5.71
CA ALA A 239 -9.92 4.06 -5.97
C ALA A 239 -10.47 3.63 -7.35
N THR A 240 -9.63 3.67 -8.38
CA THR A 240 -10.01 3.25 -9.74
C THR A 240 -10.37 1.76 -9.80
N VAL A 241 -9.61 0.89 -9.11
CA VAL A 241 -9.92 -0.55 -9.05
C VAL A 241 -11.25 -0.78 -8.35
N ASP A 242 -11.53 -0.10 -7.24
CA ASP A 242 -12.78 -0.23 -6.51
C ASP A 242 -13.97 0.23 -7.36
N GLU A 243 -13.86 1.37 -8.06
CA GLU A 243 -14.87 1.84 -9.00
C GLU A 243 -15.13 0.85 -10.14
N LEU A 244 -14.07 0.30 -10.75
CA LEU A 244 -14.19 -0.67 -11.83
C LEU A 244 -14.82 -1.98 -11.35
N LYS A 245 -14.46 -2.47 -10.17
CA LYS A 245 -15.07 -3.66 -9.55
C LYS A 245 -16.56 -3.46 -9.29
N GLN A 246 -16.95 -2.29 -8.79
CA GLN A 246 -18.36 -1.97 -8.58
C GLN A 246 -19.13 -1.94 -9.91
N LYS A 247 -18.58 -1.28 -10.95
CA LYS A 247 -19.20 -1.23 -12.28
C LYS A 247 -19.36 -2.60 -12.93
N LEU A 248 -18.42 -3.52 -12.68
CA LEU A 248 -18.50 -4.89 -13.19
C LEU A 248 -19.51 -5.74 -12.42
N ARG A 249 -19.58 -5.61 -11.09
CA ARG A 249 -20.58 -6.31 -10.25
C ARG A 249 -22.02 -5.91 -10.55
N VAL A 250 -22.25 -4.69 -11.03
CA VAL A 250 -23.59 -4.17 -11.40
C VAL A 250 -24.02 -4.60 -12.80
N LYS A 251 -23.08 -5.11 -13.62
CA LYS A 251 -23.37 -5.58 -14.99
C LYS A 251 -23.74 -7.06 -15.07
N ASP A 252 -23.55 -7.83 -13.99
CA ASP A 252 -24.02 -9.20 -13.82
C ASP A 252 -25.42 -9.21 -13.18
#